data_AF-A0AAJ6GYG8-F1
#
_entry.id   AF-A0AAJ6GYG8-F1
#
_cell.length_a   1.000
_cell.length_b   1.000
_cell.length_c   1.000
_cell.angle_alpha   90.00
_cell.angle_beta   90.00
_cell.angle_gamma   90.00
#
_symmetry.space_group_name_H-M   'P 1'
#
loop_
_entity.id
_entity.type
_entity.pdbx_description
1 polymer ?
#
loop_
_entity_poly.entity_id
_entity_poly.type
_entity_poly.pdbx_seq_one_letter_code
_entity_poly.pdbx_strand_id
1 'polypeptide(L)'
;MAGLSQVELGALLGMNEKSASSRLSRYERGEREPDHETLAALSNALGVPPAYFHASSDVLAEVILLVARLPAERQQGVLDLIKNHLDEPRK
;
A
#
# COMPACT_ATOMS: atom_id res chain seq x y z
N MET A 1 -1.48 10.14 4.13
CA MET A 1 -2.20 9.25 3.19
C MET A 1 -2.70 10.10 2.04
N ALA A 2 -2.69 9.58 0.80
CA ALA A 2 -2.93 10.34 -0.43
C ALA A 2 -4.09 11.32 -0.25
N GLY A 3 -3.93 12.58 -0.68
CA GLY A 3 -4.86 13.68 -0.43
C GLY A 3 -6.23 13.56 -1.11
N LEU A 4 -6.70 12.34 -1.37
CA LEU A 4 -8.00 12.02 -1.95
C LEU A 4 -8.99 11.73 -0.81
N SER A 5 -10.14 12.38 -0.87
CA SER A 5 -11.30 12.04 -0.05
C SER A 5 -11.85 10.65 -0.42
N GLN A 6 -12.59 10.02 0.49
CA GLN A 6 -13.28 8.74 0.22
C GLN A 6 -14.24 8.84 -0.99
N VAL A 7 -14.79 10.03 -1.26
CA VAL A 7 -15.68 10.27 -2.40
C VAL A 7 -14.89 10.22 -3.71
N GLU A 8 -13.73 10.88 -3.77
CA GLU A 8 -12.86 10.87 -4.95
C GLU A 8 -12.30 9.48 -5.23
N LEU A 9 -11.88 8.77 -4.18
CA LEU A 9 -11.42 7.39 -4.30
C LEU A 9 -12.56 6.48 -4.76
N GLY A 10 -13.77 6.68 -4.24
CA GLY A 10 -14.99 6.01 -4.68
C GLY A 10 -15.30 6.15 -6.17
N ALA A 11 -15.21 7.39 -6.66
CA ALA A 11 -15.44 7.71 -8.06
C ALA A 11 -14.42 7.02 -8.98
N LEU A 12 -13.14 6.97 -8.57
CA LEU A 12 -12.08 6.26 -9.32
C LEU A 12 -12.33 4.75 -9.41
N LEU A 13 -13.02 4.16 -8.44
CA LEU A 13 -13.39 2.74 -8.43
C LEU A 13 -14.71 2.44 -9.16
N GLY A 14 -15.32 3.45 -9.82
CA GLY A 14 -16.62 3.29 -10.48
C GLY A 14 -17.78 3.04 -9.50
N MET A 15 -17.62 3.37 -8.22
CA MET A 15 -18.65 3.23 -7.21
C MET A 15 -19.54 4.48 -7.16
N ASN A 16 -20.84 4.32 -6.87
CA ASN A 16 -21.66 5.49 -6.56
C ASN A 16 -21.22 6.11 -5.22
N GLU A 17 -21.30 7.44 -5.07
CA GLU A 17 -20.76 8.17 -3.91
C GLU A 17 -21.20 7.61 -2.55
N LYS A 18 -22.48 7.22 -2.43
CA LYS A 18 -23.05 6.67 -1.18
C LYS A 18 -22.49 5.29 -0.84
N SER A 19 -22.18 4.47 -1.84
CA SER A 19 -21.62 3.13 -1.66
C SER A 19 -20.11 3.14 -1.43
N ALA A 20 -19.41 4.13 -2.00
CA ALA A 20 -17.97 4.28 -1.89
C ALA A 20 -17.51 4.49 -0.44
N SER A 21 -18.08 5.49 0.24
CA SER A 21 -17.71 5.81 1.63
C SER A 21 -17.96 4.63 2.56
N SER A 22 -19.11 3.94 2.41
CA SER A 22 -19.43 2.76 3.23
C SER A 22 -18.46 1.60 2.99
N ARG A 23 -18.07 1.32 1.74
CA ARG A 23 -17.14 0.23 1.41
C ARG A 23 -15.72 0.55 1.86
N LEU A 24 -15.21 1.73 1.52
CA LEU A 24 -13.88 2.18 1.93
C LEU A 24 -13.74 2.19 3.45
N SER A 25 -14.75 2.70 4.16
CA SER A 25 -14.72 2.74 5.62
C SER A 25 -14.73 1.35 6.27
N ARG A 26 -15.36 0.35 5.64
CA ARG A 26 -15.27 -1.07 6.08
C ARG A 26 -13.86 -1.63 5.86
N TYR A 27 -13.20 -1.26 4.77
CA TYR A 27 -11.81 -1.66 4.50
C TYR A 27 -10.85 -1.00 5.49
N GLU A 28 -11.00 0.31 5.74
CA GLU A 28 -10.18 1.06 6.70
C GLU A 28 -10.29 0.52 8.13
N ARG A 29 -11.47 0.02 8.53
CA ARG A 29 -11.68 -0.62 9.84
C ARG A 29 -11.33 -2.10 9.88
N GLY A 30 -10.91 -2.70 8.75
CA GLY A 30 -10.63 -4.13 8.67
C GLY A 30 -11.86 -5.03 8.80
N GLU A 31 -13.08 -4.50 8.66
CA GLU A 31 -14.32 -5.27 8.74
C GLU A 31 -14.53 -6.18 7.51
N ARG A 32 -13.87 -5.84 6.40
CA ARG A 32 -13.90 -6.60 5.16
C ARG A 32 -12.57 -6.41 4.45
N GLU A 33 -12.10 -7.45 3.77
CA GLU A 33 -10.99 -7.30 2.82
C GLU A 33 -11.54 -6.96 1.43
N PRO A 34 -10.90 -6.03 0.69
CA PRO A 34 -11.19 -5.85 -0.72
C PRO A 34 -10.80 -7.11 -1.50
N ASP A 35 -11.57 -7.44 -2.54
CA ASP A 35 -11.15 -8.47 -3.49
C ASP A 35 -9.95 -7.99 -4.34
N HIS A 36 -9.37 -8.92 -5.11
CA HIS A 36 -8.19 -8.62 -5.93
C HIS A 36 -8.41 -7.47 -6.92
N GLU A 37 -9.59 -7.36 -7.54
CA GLU A 37 -9.91 -6.30 -8.49
C GLU A 37 -10.00 -4.94 -7.79
N THR A 38 -10.68 -4.88 -6.66
CA THR A 38 -10.81 -3.67 -5.84
C THR A 38 -9.44 -3.24 -5.32
N LEU A 39 -8.62 -4.18 -4.83
CA LEU A 39 -7.26 -3.90 -4.35
C LEU A 39 -6.38 -3.33 -5.47
N ALA A 40 -6.41 -3.92 -6.66
CA ALA A 40 -5.65 -3.43 -7.81
C ALA A 40 -6.10 -2.01 -8.22
N ALA A 41 -7.40 -1.75 -8.21
CA ALA A 41 -7.95 -0.44 -8.51
C ALA A 41 -7.55 0.61 -7.45
N LEU A 42 -7.57 0.23 -6.16
CA LEU A 42 -7.08 1.07 -5.05
C LEU A 42 -5.58 1.37 -5.18
N SER A 43 -4.76 0.36 -5.46
CA SER A 43 -3.32 0.50 -5.71
C SER A 43 -3.04 1.50 -6.82
N ASN A 44 -3.75 1.39 -7.95
CA ASN A 44 -3.60 2.29 -9.08
C ASN A 44 -4.03 3.71 -8.73
N ALA A 45 -5.18 3.88 -8.07
CA ALA A 45 -5.70 5.18 -7.66
C ALA A 45 -4.77 5.91 -6.68
N LEU A 46 -4.15 5.16 -5.76
CA LEU A 46 -3.29 5.72 -4.71
C LEU A 46 -1.80 5.78 -5.12
N GLY A 47 -1.43 5.17 -6.24
CA GLY A 47 -0.04 5.09 -6.71
C GLY A 47 0.85 4.28 -5.77
N VAL A 48 0.32 3.22 -5.16
CA VAL A 48 1.04 2.38 -4.19
C VAL A 48 1.06 0.90 -4.61
N PRO A 49 2.12 0.14 -4.31
CA PRO A 49 2.16 -1.28 -4.63
C PRO A 49 1.04 -2.06 -3.92
N PRO A 50 0.45 -3.10 -4.54
CA PRO A 50 -0.54 -3.97 -3.87
C PRO A 50 -0.04 -4.56 -2.55
N ALA A 51 1.27 -4.87 -2.47
CA ALA A 51 1.90 -5.38 -1.25
C ALA A 51 1.75 -4.44 -0.03
N TYR A 52 1.58 -3.13 -0.24
CA TYR A 52 1.36 -2.16 0.83
C TYR A 52 0.14 -2.51 1.70
N PHE A 53 -0.95 -2.95 1.08
CA PHE A 53 -2.19 -3.29 1.77
C PHE A 53 -2.11 -4.59 2.60
N HIS A 54 -1.09 -5.41 2.37
CA HIS A 54 -0.87 -6.68 3.06
C HIS A 54 0.31 -6.64 4.05
N ALA A 55 0.90 -5.47 4.27
CA ALA A 55 1.99 -5.32 5.22
C ALA A 55 1.50 -5.62 6.65
N SER A 56 2.24 -6.47 7.38
CA SER A 56 1.86 -6.88 8.74
C SER A 56 2.20 -5.86 9.82
N SER A 57 2.90 -4.77 9.48
CA SER A 57 3.18 -3.66 10.37
C SER A 57 3.37 -2.35 9.59
N ASP A 58 3.18 -1.22 10.27
CA ASP A 58 3.39 0.12 9.69
C ASP A 58 4.81 0.30 9.16
N VAL A 59 5.80 -0.27 9.86
CA VAL A 59 7.21 -0.23 9.43
C VAL A 59 7.40 -0.95 8.09
N LEU A 60 6.82 -2.15 7.94
CA LEU A 60 6.91 -2.89 6.68
C LEU A 60 6.16 -2.17 5.55
N ALA A 61 5.00 -1.59 5.86
CA ALA A 61 4.22 -0.80 4.91
C ALA A 61 5.03 0.40 4.39
N GLU A 62 5.70 1.13 5.29
CA GLU A 62 6.54 2.26 4.96
C GLU A 62 7.76 1.85 4.12
N VAL A 63 8.44 0.75 4.48
CA VAL A 63 9.55 0.19 3.68
C VAL A 63 9.08 -0.12 2.25
N ILE A 64 7.94 -0.79 2.08
CA ILE A 64 7.37 -1.10 0.77
C ILE A 64 7.13 0.17 -0.04
N LEU A 65 6.52 1.21 0.56
CA LEU A 65 6.26 2.48 -0.12
C LEU A 65 7.55 3.20 -0.54
N LEU A 66 8.52 3.28 0.36
CA LEU A 66 9.76 4.00 0.11
C LEU A 66 10.60 3.31 -0.96
N VAL A 67 10.74 1.98 -0.87
CA VAL A 67 11.52 1.20 -1.85
C VAL A 67 10.86 1.24 -3.22
N ALA A 68 9.53 1.10 -3.30
CA ALA A 68 8.82 1.11 -4.58
C ALA A 68 8.95 2.43 -5.37
N ARG A 69 9.27 3.55 -4.71
CA ARG A 69 9.50 4.86 -5.36
C ARG A 69 10.90 5.02 -5.94
N LEU A 70 11.83 4.10 -5.62
CA LEU A 70 13.20 4.17 -6.10
C LEU A 70 13.32 3.52 -7.50
N PRO A 71 14.28 3.99 -8.33
CA PRO A 71 14.72 3.25 -9.52
C PRO A 71 15.22 1.85 -9.15
N ALA A 72 15.12 0.89 -10.08
CA ALA A 72 15.46 -0.51 -9.83
C ALA A 72 16.88 -0.71 -9.28
N GLU A 73 17.86 0.07 -9.76
CA GLU A 73 19.25 0.01 -9.31
C GLU A 73 19.38 0.42 -7.84
N ARG A 74 18.59 1.41 -7.40
CA ARG A 74 18.57 1.87 -6.01
C ARG A 74 17.77 0.94 -5.10
N GLN A 75 16.74 0.26 -5.63
CA GLN A 75 16.04 -0.79 -4.89
C GLN A 75 17.00 -1.93 -4.53
N GLN A 76 17.84 -2.36 -5.49
CA GLN A 76 18.85 -3.38 -5.25
C GLN A 76 19.83 -2.96 -4.15
N GLY A 77 20.30 -1.70 -4.17
CA GLY A 77 21.17 -1.18 -3.12
C GLY A 77 20.53 -1.22 -1.72
N VAL A 78 19.23 -0.93 -1.60
CA VAL A 78 18.51 -1.05 -0.30
C VAL A 78 18.42 -2.52 0.13
N LEU A 79 18.12 -3.42 -0.80
CA LEU A 79 18.08 -4.86 -0.51
C LEU A 79 19.43 -5.36 0.02
N ASP A 80 20.54 -4.91 -0.57
CA ASP A 80 21.88 -5.31 -0.16
C ASP A 80 22.24 -4.75 1.23
N LEU A 81 21.84 -3.50 1.55
CA LEU A 81 21.97 -2.96 2.91
C LEU A 81 21.23 -3.79 3.95
N ILE A 82 20.00 -4.22 3.63
CA ILE A 82 19.19 -5.08 4.53
C ILE A 82 19.88 -6.43 4.73
N LYS A 83 20.38 -7.06 3.66
CA LYS A 83 21.13 -8.33 3.75
C LYS A 83 22.36 -8.20 4.65
N ASN A 84 23.16 -7.14 4.45
CA ASN A 84 24.35 -6.89 5.26
C ASN A 84 24.01 -6.75 6.75
N HIS A 85 22.89 -6.10 7.08
CA HIS A 85 22.45 -5.95 8.46
C HIS A 85 21.98 -7.28 9.10
N LEU A 86 21.57 -8.26 8.30
CA LEU A 86 21.21 -9.60 8.76
C LEU A 86 22.44 -10.50 8.96
N ASP A 87 23.48 -10.29 8.16
CA ASP A 87 24.73 -11.05 8.21
C ASP A 87 25.70 -10.52 9.28
N GLU A 88 25.53 -9.29 9.77
CA GLU A 88 26.30 -8.76 10.90
C GLU A 88 26.00 -9.57 12.18
N PRO A 89 27.03 -10.08 12.89
CA PRO A 89 26.81 -10.75 14.16
C PRO A 89 26.14 -9.76 15.13
N ARG A 90 24.99 -10.16 15.69
CA ARG A 90 24.31 -9.39 16.75
C ARG A 90 25.34 -9.10 17.85
N LYS A 91 25.66 -7.82 18.05
CA LYS A 91 26.47 -7.35 19.19
C LYS A 91 25.72 -7.54 20.50
#